data_AF-A0A836KE03-F1
#
_entry.id   AF-A0A836KE03-F1
#
_cell.length_a   1.000
_cell.length_b   1.000
_cell.length_c   1.000
_cell.angle_alpha   90.00
_cell.angle_beta   90.00
_cell.angle_gamma   90.00
#
_symmetry.space_group_name_H-M   'P 1'
#
loop_
_entity.id
_entity.type
_entity.pdbx_description
1 polymer ?
#
loop_
_entity_poly.entity_id
_entity_poly.type
_entity_poly.pdbx_seq_one_letter_code
_entity_poly.pdbx_strand_id
1 'polypeptide(L)'
;MRRRCLLVDTIQLPNFAPMEAVLLRCPKFFAKENVITVFPAAKRCMQVIQASLEDADASEANCYLLYTFQPSDFVPGEGVAGLDGKELQSLADEGDERAIADPSSAPLTKGSPSKKAEDGFSELISYSPTSAEWKDRSRERFFRFMAAAQARLEKHLGNANKLSSHFFMDWSDPATGLPICTERGATTFCDADAIQQFFSFNSVLIAGPGGGCRMIEHPRFGLNMYPAAGVVVLPRHAEEVLCEAFRSFAA
;
A
#
# COMPACT_ATOMS: atom_id res chain seq x y z
N MET A 1 22.50 10.92 -8.99
CA MET A 1 21.61 11.99 -8.47
C MET A 1 20.19 11.42 -8.35
N ARG A 2 19.72 11.08 -7.14
CA ARG A 2 18.33 10.63 -6.94
C ARG A 2 17.41 11.82 -7.20
N ARG A 3 16.61 11.78 -8.27
CA ARG A 3 15.58 12.81 -8.52
C ARG A 3 14.60 12.73 -7.35
N ARG A 4 14.57 13.78 -6.51
CA ARG A 4 13.69 13.83 -5.34
C ARG A 4 12.24 13.78 -5.84
N CYS A 5 11.55 12.73 -5.45
CA CYS A 5 10.11 12.65 -5.54
C CYS A 5 9.51 13.80 -4.73
N LEU A 6 8.45 14.42 -5.26
CA LEU A 6 7.75 15.47 -4.54
C LEU A 6 6.61 14.80 -3.79
N LEU A 7 6.86 14.52 -2.51
CA LEU A 7 5.78 14.25 -1.57
C LEU A 7 4.83 15.44 -1.60
N VAL A 8 3.59 15.18 -2.01
CA VAL A 8 2.55 16.22 -2.07
C VAL A 8 1.85 16.28 -0.72
N ASP A 9 1.45 15.11 -0.20
CA ASP A 9 0.74 15.04 1.08
C ASP A 9 0.76 13.64 1.72
N THR A 10 0.42 13.56 3.00
CA THR A 10 0.25 12.31 3.75
C THR A 10 -0.88 12.46 4.75
N ILE A 11 -1.83 11.52 4.74
CA ILE A 11 -2.97 11.51 5.65
C ILE A 11 -3.16 10.15 6.30
N GLN A 12 -3.92 10.13 7.39
CA GLN A 12 -4.48 8.91 7.96
C GLN A 12 -5.94 8.78 7.51
N LEU A 13 -6.37 7.57 7.21
CA LEU A 13 -7.73 7.26 6.76
C LEU A 13 -8.46 6.48 7.86
N PRO A 14 -9.02 7.16 8.88
CA PRO A 14 -9.68 6.48 10.01
C PRO A 14 -10.89 5.65 9.56
N ASN A 15 -11.59 6.11 8.52
CA ASN A 15 -12.78 5.47 7.97
C ASN A 15 -12.48 4.22 7.11
N PHE A 16 -11.22 3.93 6.84
CA PHE A 16 -10.80 2.84 5.95
C PHE A 16 -9.87 1.82 6.63
N ALA A 17 -10.04 1.60 7.94
CA ALA A 17 -9.18 0.76 8.78
C ALA A 17 -7.75 1.33 8.88
N PRO A 18 -7.41 1.97 10.01
CA PRO A 18 -6.41 3.04 10.17
C PRO A 18 -5.19 2.92 9.25
N MET A 19 -5.38 3.33 7.99
CA MET A 19 -4.37 3.19 6.94
C MET A 19 -3.72 4.54 6.70
N GLU A 20 -2.42 4.50 6.43
CA GLU A 20 -1.69 5.68 5.96
C GLU A 20 -1.88 5.78 4.45
N ALA A 21 -2.22 6.97 3.95
CA ALA A 21 -2.22 7.26 2.53
C ALA A 21 -1.21 8.36 2.22
N VAL A 22 -0.46 8.18 1.14
CA VAL A 22 0.60 9.08 0.70
C VAL A 22 0.36 9.47 -0.75
N LEU A 23 0.30 10.78 -1.00
CA LEU A 23 0.16 11.33 -2.34
C LEU A 23 1.53 11.81 -2.85
N LEU A 24 1.98 11.24 -3.96
CA LEU A 24 3.28 11.53 -4.56
C LEU A 24 3.09 12.07 -5.97
N ARG A 25 3.82 13.13 -6.34
CA ARG A 25 3.93 13.55 -7.74
C ARG A 25 5.05 12.75 -8.42
N CYS A 26 4.72 12.09 -9.53
CA CYS A 26 5.66 11.27 -10.30
C CYS A 26 6.59 12.13 -11.16
N PRO A 27 7.91 11.84 -11.16
CA PRO A 27 8.78 12.33 -12.20
C PRO A 27 8.30 11.87 -13.59
N LYS A 28 8.37 12.74 -14.60
CA LYS A 28 7.95 12.43 -15.98
C LYS A 28 8.55 11.13 -16.53
N PHE A 29 9.82 10.88 -16.21
CA PHE A 29 10.51 9.64 -16.61
C PHE A 29 9.86 8.41 -15.96
N PHE A 30 9.56 8.45 -14.66
CA PHE A 30 8.88 7.35 -13.99
C PHE A 30 7.51 7.08 -14.60
N ALA A 31 6.72 8.14 -14.81
CA ALA A 31 5.40 8.02 -15.41
C ALA A 31 5.45 7.40 -16.82
N LYS A 32 6.43 7.80 -17.63
CA LYS A 32 6.61 7.25 -18.98
C LYS A 32 6.95 5.76 -18.98
N GLU A 33 7.87 5.34 -18.13
CA GLU A 33 8.42 3.97 -18.16
C GLU A 33 7.61 2.97 -17.32
N ASN A 34 6.91 3.43 -16.28
CA ASN A 34 6.27 2.55 -15.27
C ASN A 34 4.76 2.74 -15.14
N VAL A 35 4.21 3.91 -15.54
CA VAL A 35 2.77 4.17 -15.44
C VAL A 35 2.10 3.97 -16.79
N ILE A 36 2.55 4.67 -17.83
CA ILE A 36 1.95 4.63 -19.17
C ILE A 36 2.04 3.24 -19.82
N THR A 37 3.10 2.49 -19.50
CA THR A 37 3.33 1.13 -19.99
C THR A 37 2.37 0.11 -19.35
N VAL A 38 1.90 0.39 -18.13
CA VAL A 38 0.90 -0.42 -17.40
C VAL A 38 -0.53 0.04 -17.71
N PHE A 39 -0.75 1.35 -17.76
CA PHE A 39 -2.05 2.02 -17.94
C PHE A 39 -2.06 2.85 -19.25
N PRO A 40 -2.34 2.26 -20.43
CA PRO A 40 -2.36 3.01 -21.69
C PRO A 40 -3.42 4.12 -21.72
N ALA A 41 -4.52 3.96 -20.97
CA ALA A 41 -5.53 4.99 -20.76
C ALA A 41 -4.96 6.28 -20.12
N ALA A 42 -4.01 6.16 -19.20
CA ALA A 42 -3.31 7.30 -18.60
C ALA A 42 -2.61 8.14 -19.68
N LYS A 43 -1.94 7.49 -20.64
CA LYS A 43 -1.28 8.17 -21.77
C LYS A 43 -2.26 8.95 -22.62
N ARG A 44 -3.41 8.36 -22.95
CA ARG A 44 -4.45 9.02 -23.74
C ARG A 44 -4.99 10.24 -23.01
N CYS A 45 -5.23 10.12 -21.70
CA CYS A 45 -5.63 11.25 -20.87
C CYS A 45 -4.59 12.39 -20.89
N MET A 46 -3.30 12.07 -20.71
CA MET A 46 -2.22 13.07 -20.79
C MET A 46 -2.20 13.78 -22.15
N GLN A 47 -2.40 13.05 -23.25
CA GLN A 47 -2.45 13.63 -24.60
C GLN A 47 -3.66 14.55 -24.79
N VAL A 48 -4.83 14.18 -24.27
CA VAL A 48 -6.03 15.02 -24.30
C VAL A 48 -5.81 16.32 -23.52
N ILE A 49 -5.25 16.23 -22.31
CA ILE A 49 -4.94 17.41 -21.48
C ILE A 49 -3.98 18.35 -22.22
N GLN A 50 -2.91 17.80 -22.80
CA GLN A 50 -1.92 18.57 -23.55
C GLN A 50 -2.50 19.24 -24.80
N ALA A 51 -3.43 18.58 -25.49
CA ALA A 51 -4.06 19.12 -26.69
C ALA A 51 -5.15 20.17 -26.40
N SER A 52 -5.72 20.17 -25.19
CA SER A 52 -6.89 20.99 -24.84
C SER A 52 -6.56 22.38 -24.29
N LEU A 53 -5.27 22.69 -24.07
CA LEU A 53 -4.85 23.91 -23.36
C LEU A 53 -3.92 24.73 -24.26
N GLU A 54 -4.39 25.92 -24.63
CA GLU A 54 -3.65 26.87 -25.48
C GLU A 54 -2.46 27.52 -24.74
N ASP A 55 -2.50 27.52 -23.41
CA ASP A 55 -1.41 27.99 -22.54
C ASP A 55 -0.43 26.84 -22.23
N ALA A 56 0.83 27.02 -22.62
CA ALA A 56 1.89 26.03 -22.47
C ALA A 56 2.09 25.57 -21.02
N ASP A 57 1.92 26.45 -20.02
CA ASP A 57 2.10 26.10 -18.61
C ASP A 57 0.86 25.40 -18.02
N ALA A 58 -0.34 25.72 -18.53
CA ALA A 58 -1.57 25.02 -18.16
C ALA A 58 -1.67 23.64 -18.81
N SER A 59 -1.10 23.48 -20.01
CA SER A 59 -1.12 22.25 -20.83
C SER A 59 -0.39 21.05 -20.24
N GLU A 60 0.35 21.25 -19.14
CA GLU A 60 1.12 20.19 -18.52
C GLU A 60 0.21 19.24 -17.72
N ALA A 61 0.14 17.98 -18.15
CA ALA A 61 -0.46 16.89 -17.37
C ALA A 61 0.55 16.37 -16.34
N ASN A 62 0.14 16.30 -15.08
CA ASN A 62 0.88 15.67 -14.00
C ASN A 62 0.35 14.27 -13.72
N CYS A 63 1.26 13.38 -13.32
CA CYS A 63 0.95 12.03 -12.86
C CYS A 63 1.26 11.95 -11.37
N TYR A 64 0.38 11.30 -10.63
CA TYR A 64 0.49 11.09 -9.19
C TYR A 64 0.33 9.61 -8.85
N LEU A 65 1.00 9.18 -7.79
CA LEU A 65 0.74 7.92 -7.12
C LEU A 65 0.05 8.19 -5.80
N LEU A 66 -1.07 7.51 -5.58
CA LEU A 66 -1.78 7.46 -4.32
C LEU A 66 -1.47 6.12 -3.65
N TYR A 67 -0.47 6.11 -2.77
CA TYR A 67 -0.08 4.93 -2.02
C TYR A 67 -0.94 4.78 -0.78
N THR A 68 -1.26 3.54 -0.43
CA THR A 68 -1.79 3.18 0.89
C THR A 68 -0.87 2.18 1.56
N PHE A 69 -0.72 2.32 2.88
CA PHE A 69 -0.03 1.38 3.75
C PHE A 69 -1.00 0.99 4.87
N GLN A 70 -1.51 -0.23 4.78
CA GLN A 70 -2.44 -0.75 5.76
C GLN A 70 -1.67 -1.55 6.80
N PRO A 71 -1.65 -1.15 8.08
CA PRO A 71 -1.02 -1.96 9.11
C PRO A 71 -1.80 -3.26 9.29
N SER A 72 -1.07 -4.34 9.57
CA SER A 72 -1.71 -5.59 9.96
C SER A 72 -2.32 -5.47 11.35
N ASP A 73 -3.57 -5.91 11.48
CA ASP A 73 -4.25 -6.19 12.74
C ASP A 73 -3.90 -7.60 13.26
N PHE A 74 -2.99 -8.30 12.58
CA PHE A 74 -2.56 -9.64 12.97
C PHE A 74 -1.68 -9.59 14.23
N VAL A 75 -2.11 -10.30 15.28
CA VAL A 75 -1.30 -10.58 16.46
C VAL A 75 -0.63 -11.95 16.24
N PRO A 76 0.72 -12.01 16.16
CA PRO A 76 1.43 -13.28 16.09
C PRO A 76 1.09 -14.16 17.31
N GLY A 77 0.66 -15.41 17.07
CA GLY A 77 0.52 -16.43 18.13
C GLY A 77 -0.90 -16.87 18.54
N GLU A 78 -1.98 -16.43 17.90
CA GLU A 78 -3.34 -16.98 18.17
C GLU A 78 -3.76 -18.14 17.26
N GLY A 79 -2.95 -18.49 16.26
CA GLY A 79 -3.13 -19.71 15.48
C GLY A 79 -2.39 -20.88 16.12
N VAL A 80 -3.10 -21.98 16.40
CA VAL A 80 -2.63 -23.27 16.94
C VAL A 80 -2.68 -23.43 18.48
N ALA A 81 -3.75 -22.97 19.12
CA ALA A 81 -4.26 -23.60 20.35
C ALA A 81 -5.59 -24.31 20.03
N GLY A 82 -5.52 -25.44 19.32
CA GLY A 82 -6.76 -26.17 18.94
C GLY A 82 -6.65 -27.19 17.82
N LEU A 83 -5.45 -27.61 17.43
CA LEU A 83 -5.27 -28.85 16.67
C LEU A 83 -4.53 -29.81 17.58
N ASP A 84 -5.29 -30.76 18.12
CA ASP A 84 -4.82 -31.90 18.90
C ASP A 84 -3.55 -32.49 18.27
N GLY A 85 -2.42 -32.27 18.93
CA GLY A 85 -1.14 -32.90 18.65
C GLY A 85 -1.16 -34.37 19.06
N LYS A 86 -1.98 -35.19 18.39
CA LYS A 86 -2.04 -36.64 18.57
C LYS A 86 -1.96 -37.37 17.24
N GLU A 87 -0.99 -37.02 16.39
CA GLU A 87 -0.61 -37.92 15.29
C GLU A 87 0.78 -37.64 14.72
N LEU A 88 1.78 -37.32 15.57
CA LEU A 88 3.19 -37.32 15.12
C LEU A 88 4.19 -37.34 16.29
N GLN A 89 4.05 -38.31 17.19
CA GLN A 89 5.13 -38.75 18.10
C GLN A 89 4.70 -40.04 18.81
N SER A 90 4.86 -41.17 18.13
CA SER A 90 5.13 -42.43 18.81
C SER A 90 6.49 -42.90 18.35
N LEU A 91 7.31 -43.35 19.29
CA LEU A 91 8.72 -43.75 19.19
C LEU A 91 9.71 -42.64 19.59
N ALA A 92 9.78 -42.34 20.89
CA ALA A 92 10.96 -42.69 21.70
C ALA A 92 10.85 -42.11 23.12
N ASP A 93 10.82 -43.04 24.07
CA ASP A 93 11.40 -43.04 25.41
C ASP A 93 10.92 -42.14 26.55
N GLU A 94 10.83 -42.80 27.70
CA GLU A 94 10.33 -42.36 28.99
C GLU A 94 11.36 -41.56 29.80
N GLY A 95 10.88 -40.68 30.69
CA GLY A 95 11.69 -40.01 31.70
C GLY A 95 10.88 -39.01 32.53
N ASP A 96 10.60 -39.42 33.77
CA ASP A 96 9.66 -38.87 34.74
C ASP A 96 10.14 -37.59 35.50
N GLU A 97 9.19 -36.99 36.23
CA GLU A 97 9.30 -36.15 37.43
C GLU A 97 9.02 -34.62 37.42
N ARG A 98 8.41 -34.21 38.55
CA ARG A 98 7.44 -33.12 38.80
C ARG A 98 8.02 -31.94 39.62
N ALA A 99 7.37 -30.75 39.57
CA ALA A 99 7.04 -29.84 40.71
C ALA A 99 6.44 -28.50 40.17
N ILE A 100 5.15 -28.16 40.32
CA ILE A 100 4.40 -27.45 41.39
C ILE A 100 4.99 -26.11 41.89
N ALA A 101 4.33 -24.96 41.58
CA ALA A 101 3.69 -24.01 42.54
C ALA A 101 3.47 -22.58 41.98
N ASP A 102 2.24 -22.07 42.13
CA ASP A 102 1.77 -20.67 42.10
C ASP A 102 1.61 -20.18 43.58
N PRO A 103 1.16 -18.95 43.98
CA PRO A 103 0.78 -17.71 43.26
C PRO A 103 1.25 -16.38 43.95
N SER A 104 0.89 -15.19 43.40
CA SER A 104 0.22 -14.06 44.12
C SER A 104 0.55 -12.61 43.68
N SER A 105 -0.52 -11.89 43.27
CA SER A 105 -0.93 -10.47 43.52
C SER A 105 -0.15 -9.24 42.98
N ALA A 106 -0.92 -8.39 42.27
CA ALA A 106 -0.67 -7.11 41.54
C ALA A 106 -0.49 -5.85 42.45
N PRO A 107 -0.59 -4.55 42.01
CA PRO A 107 -0.69 -3.90 40.67
C PRO A 107 0.17 -2.60 40.49
N LEU A 108 0.04 -1.94 39.31
CA LEU A 108 0.22 -0.49 38.96
C LEU A 108 1.27 -0.14 37.87
N THR A 109 0.72 0.26 36.72
CA THR A 109 0.99 1.49 35.94
C THR A 109 2.44 1.87 35.60
N LYS A 110 2.78 1.84 34.30
CA LYS A 110 3.15 3.03 33.48
C LYS A 110 3.64 2.58 32.11
N GLY A 111 3.13 3.24 31.07
CA GLY A 111 3.53 3.03 29.68
C GLY A 111 5.04 3.14 29.49
N SER A 112 5.59 2.20 28.73
CA SER A 112 6.97 2.19 28.27
C SER A 112 7.05 1.37 26.98
N PRO A 113 7.97 1.75 26.07
CA PRO A 113 7.93 1.41 24.66
C PRO A 113 7.99 -0.11 24.49
N SER A 114 7.12 -0.64 23.63
CA SER A 114 7.08 -2.07 23.35
C SER A 114 8.50 -2.53 23.02
N LYS A 115 9.04 -3.38 23.89
CA LYS A 115 10.34 -4.03 23.71
C LYS A 115 10.32 -4.72 22.36
N LYS A 116 11.39 -4.57 21.58
CA LYS A 116 11.66 -5.39 20.40
C LYS A 116 11.46 -6.84 20.81
N ALA A 117 10.37 -7.45 20.36
CA ALA A 117 10.21 -8.89 20.41
C ALA A 117 11.33 -9.47 19.55
N GLU A 118 12.13 -10.33 20.14
CA GLU A 118 13.18 -11.10 19.47
C GLU A 118 12.58 -11.86 18.29
N ASP A 119 13.22 -11.72 17.12
CA ASP A 119 13.18 -12.52 15.88
C ASP A 119 11.99 -13.49 15.67
N GLY A 120 10.76 -13.02 15.86
CA GLY A 120 9.59 -13.60 15.25
C GLY A 120 9.56 -13.18 13.79
N PHE A 121 9.91 -14.08 12.86
CA PHE A 121 9.65 -13.88 11.44
C PHE A 121 8.22 -13.35 11.26
N SER A 122 8.06 -12.19 10.63
CA SER A 122 6.73 -11.64 10.37
C SER A 122 5.91 -12.67 9.58
N GLU A 123 4.78 -13.09 10.13
CA GLU A 123 3.93 -14.10 9.49
C GLU A 123 3.35 -13.64 8.13
N LEU A 124 3.47 -12.35 7.76
CA LEU A 124 3.15 -11.91 6.39
C LEU A 124 4.18 -12.35 5.34
N ILE A 125 5.41 -12.66 5.78
CA ILE A 125 6.48 -13.23 4.97
C ILE A 125 6.21 -14.73 4.76
N SER A 126 5.65 -15.42 5.76
CA SER A 126 5.19 -16.80 5.61
C SER A 126 3.83 -16.84 4.90
N TYR A 127 3.65 -17.75 3.95
CA TYR A 127 2.35 -17.91 3.30
C TYR A 127 1.45 -18.83 4.14
N SER A 128 0.74 -18.27 5.11
CA SER A 128 -0.29 -18.98 5.88
C SER A 128 -1.70 -18.67 5.35
N PRO A 129 -2.71 -19.55 5.55
CA PRO A 129 -4.10 -19.25 5.16
C PRO A 129 -4.61 -17.94 5.75
N THR A 130 -4.31 -17.67 7.02
CA THR A 130 -4.68 -16.43 7.70
C THR A 130 -4.03 -15.20 7.06
N SER A 131 -2.76 -15.31 6.65
CA SER A 131 -2.06 -14.24 5.92
C SER A 131 -2.70 -13.96 4.56
N ALA A 132 -3.19 -14.99 3.87
CA ALA A 132 -3.83 -14.86 2.56
C ALA A 132 -5.21 -14.17 2.70
N GLU A 133 -6.03 -14.60 3.65
CA GLU A 133 -7.32 -13.96 3.93
C GLU A 133 -7.16 -12.49 4.33
N TRP A 134 -6.15 -12.18 5.14
CA TRP A 134 -5.85 -10.80 5.52
C TRP A 134 -5.42 -9.96 4.30
N LYS A 135 -4.58 -10.50 3.41
CA LYS A 135 -4.18 -9.83 2.16
C LYS A 135 -5.40 -9.57 1.26
N ASP A 136 -6.32 -10.52 1.14
CA ASP A 136 -7.55 -10.33 0.36
C ASP A 136 -8.46 -9.25 0.94
N ARG A 137 -8.69 -9.24 2.26
CA ARG A 137 -9.45 -8.16 2.92
C ARG A 137 -8.78 -6.80 2.74
N SER A 138 -7.46 -6.74 2.83
CA SER A 138 -6.67 -5.51 2.64
C SER A 138 -6.77 -5.00 1.21
N ARG A 139 -6.74 -5.90 0.23
CA ARG A 139 -6.97 -5.57 -1.18
C ARG A 139 -8.36 -4.99 -1.41
N GLU A 140 -9.41 -5.60 -0.84
CA GLU A 140 -10.76 -5.06 -0.96
C GLU A 140 -10.93 -3.67 -0.32
N ARG A 141 -10.32 -3.45 0.85
CA ARG A 141 -10.31 -2.13 1.52
C ARG A 141 -9.67 -1.07 0.63
N PHE A 142 -8.54 -1.41 0.01
CA PHE A 142 -7.86 -0.55 -0.95
C PHE A 142 -8.77 -0.22 -2.15
N PHE A 143 -9.42 -1.20 -2.76
CA PHE A 143 -10.33 -0.95 -3.89
C PHE A 143 -11.52 -0.06 -3.51
N ARG A 144 -12.10 -0.27 -2.32
CA ARG A 144 -13.17 0.61 -1.80
C ARG A 144 -12.68 2.04 -1.58
N PHE A 145 -11.47 2.21 -1.05
CA PHE A 145 -10.86 3.53 -0.90
C PHE A 145 -10.62 4.20 -2.25
N MET A 146 -10.07 3.49 -3.23
CA MET A 146 -9.82 4.02 -4.57
C MET A 146 -11.11 4.44 -5.27
N ALA A 147 -12.16 3.63 -5.21
CA ALA A 147 -13.47 3.98 -5.74
C ALA A 147 -14.07 5.22 -5.06
N ALA A 148 -13.92 5.34 -3.73
CA ALA A 148 -14.36 6.52 -2.99
C ALA A 148 -13.55 7.77 -3.37
N ALA A 149 -12.23 7.63 -3.54
CA ALA A 149 -11.34 8.70 -3.98
C ALA A 149 -11.69 9.18 -5.39
N GLN A 150 -11.96 8.25 -6.32
CA GLN A 150 -12.42 8.58 -7.66
C GLN A 150 -13.74 9.36 -7.63
N ALA A 151 -14.78 8.83 -6.97
CA ALA A 151 -16.08 9.49 -6.87
C ALA A 151 -15.99 10.88 -6.24
N ARG A 152 -15.08 11.04 -5.27
CA ARG A 152 -14.83 12.33 -4.63
C ARG A 152 -14.12 13.31 -5.57
N LEU A 153 -13.12 12.85 -6.31
CA LEU A 153 -12.41 13.66 -7.28
C LEU A 153 -13.35 14.11 -8.41
N GLU A 154 -14.21 13.22 -8.90
CA GLU A 154 -15.28 13.54 -9.88
C GLU A 154 -16.19 14.66 -9.36
N LYS A 155 -16.61 14.59 -8.09
CA LYS A 155 -17.43 15.65 -7.48
C LYS A 155 -16.71 16.99 -7.42
N HIS A 156 -15.42 17.01 -7.08
CA HIS A 156 -14.67 18.28 -6.96
C HIS A 156 -14.32 18.85 -8.34
N LEU A 157 -13.82 18.03 -9.26
CA LEU A 157 -13.41 18.46 -10.60
C LEU A 157 -14.60 18.75 -11.53
N GLY A 158 -15.70 18.02 -11.38
CA GLY A 158 -16.94 18.25 -12.13
C GLY A 158 -17.61 19.58 -11.80
N ASN A 159 -17.38 20.10 -10.59
CA ASN A 159 -17.84 21.43 -10.17
C ASN A 159 -16.85 22.56 -10.54
N ALA A 160 -15.58 22.23 -10.80
CA ALA A 160 -14.52 23.22 -10.93
C ALA A 160 -14.42 23.87 -12.31
N ASN A 161 -14.62 23.12 -13.42
CA ASN A 161 -14.70 23.59 -14.83
C ASN A 161 -14.75 22.40 -15.82
N LYS A 162 -15.11 22.63 -17.10
CA LYS A 162 -15.06 21.58 -18.17
C LYS A 162 -13.64 21.02 -18.39
N LEU A 163 -12.60 21.84 -18.27
CA LEU A 163 -11.21 21.42 -18.52
C LEU A 163 -10.63 20.57 -17.38
N SER A 164 -11.00 20.85 -16.13
CA SER A 164 -10.62 20.05 -14.97
C SER A 164 -11.32 18.69 -14.92
N SER A 165 -12.41 18.51 -15.68
CA SER A 165 -13.09 17.21 -15.80
C SER A 165 -12.28 16.15 -16.54
N HIS A 166 -11.23 16.55 -17.26
CA HIS A 166 -10.32 15.63 -17.94
C HIS A 166 -9.24 15.12 -16.98
N PHE A 167 -9.60 14.12 -16.19
CA PHE A 167 -8.65 13.37 -15.37
C PHE A 167 -8.74 11.88 -15.66
N PHE A 168 -7.74 11.14 -15.23
CA PHE A 168 -7.72 9.68 -15.23
C PHE A 168 -7.41 9.20 -13.82
N MET A 169 -8.11 8.16 -13.39
CA MET A 169 -7.80 7.43 -12.17
C MET A 169 -8.01 5.94 -12.41
N ASP A 170 -7.05 5.14 -11.99
CA ASP A 170 -7.08 3.68 -11.97
C ASP A 170 -6.11 3.20 -10.89
N TRP A 171 -6.07 1.92 -10.62
CA TRP A 171 -5.16 1.30 -9.66
C TRP A 171 -4.78 -0.10 -10.13
N SER A 172 -3.60 -0.54 -9.73
CA SER A 172 -3.18 -1.92 -9.99
C SER A 172 -3.78 -2.86 -8.95
N ASP A 173 -4.15 -4.06 -9.35
CA ASP A 173 -4.32 -5.17 -8.41
C ASP A 173 -2.95 -5.50 -7.80
N PRO A 174 -2.70 -5.32 -6.50
CA PRO A 174 -1.39 -5.59 -5.91
C PRO A 174 -0.94 -7.05 -6.07
N ALA A 175 -1.86 -7.98 -6.31
CA ALA A 175 -1.53 -9.39 -6.55
C ALA A 175 -0.99 -9.66 -7.97
N THR A 176 -1.38 -8.85 -8.97
CA THR A 176 -1.02 -9.10 -10.39
C THR A 176 -0.25 -7.96 -11.04
N GLY A 177 -0.28 -6.77 -10.44
CA GLY A 177 0.24 -5.52 -11.02
C GLY A 177 -0.56 -5.02 -12.22
N LEU A 178 -1.73 -5.58 -12.52
CA LEU A 178 -2.53 -5.22 -13.69
C LEU A 178 -3.57 -4.14 -13.36
N PRO A 179 -3.94 -3.28 -14.32
CA PRO A 179 -5.03 -2.32 -14.14
C PRO A 179 -6.35 -2.99 -13.76
N ILE A 180 -7.12 -2.34 -12.88
CA ILE A 180 -8.45 -2.79 -12.46
C ILE A 180 -9.55 -2.20 -13.34
N CYS A 181 -9.47 -0.90 -13.65
CA CYS A 181 -10.56 -0.18 -14.31
C CYS A 181 -10.41 -0.09 -15.82
N THR A 182 -9.18 -0.10 -16.34
CA THR A 182 -8.90 0.11 -17.76
C THR A 182 -8.18 -1.07 -18.42
N GLU A 183 -7.91 -0.96 -19.71
CA GLU A 183 -7.23 -2.02 -20.45
C GLU A 183 -5.78 -2.21 -19.98
N ARG A 184 -5.32 -3.46 -20.10
CA ARG A 184 -3.95 -3.85 -19.71
C ARG A 184 -2.94 -3.28 -20.69
N GLY A 185 -1.86 -2.72 -20.15
CA GLY A 185 -0.67 -2.36 -20.89
C GLY A 185 0.27 -3.53 -21.17
N ALA A 186 1.48 -3.21 -21.62
CA ALA A 186 2.50 -4.18 -21.98
C ALA A 186 3.31 -4.69 -20.76
N THR A 187 3.20 -4.02 -19.62
CA THR A 187 3.93 -4.34 -18.38
C THR A 187 2.99 -4.40 -17.19
N THR A 188 3.49 -4.91 -16.06
CA THR A 188 2.81 -4.90 -14.76
C THR A 188 3.41 -3.82 -13.85
N PHE A 189 2.61 -3.32 -12.91
CA PHE A 189 3.07 -2.43 -11.87
C PHE A 189 3.60 -3.23 -10.67
N CYS A 190 4.83 -2.94 -10.25
CA CYS A 190 5.46 -3.58 -9.10
C CYS A 190 5.55 -2.58 -7.95
N ASP A 191 4.70 -2.76 -6.93
CA ASP A 191 4.70 -1.89 -5.74
C ASP A 191 6.06 -1.85 -5.06
N ALA A 192 6.79 -2.96 -5.05
CA ALA A 192 8.08 -3.03 -4.38
C ALA A 192 9.16 -2.18 -5.05
N ASP A 193 9.18 -2.15 -6.38
CA ASP A 193 10.13 -1.34 -7.15
C ASP A 193 9.78 0.14 -7.07
N ALA A 194 8.49 0.47 -7.15
CA ALA A 194 8.03 1.83 -6.97
C ALA A 194 8.33 2.32 -5.54
N ILE A 195 8.06 1.52 -4.50
CA ILE A 195 8.36 1.92 -3.13
C ILE A 195 9.86 2.18 -2.93
N GLN A 196 10.72 1.33 -3.50
CA GLN A 196 12.18 1.53 -3.43
C GLN A 196 12.63 2.84 -4.09
N GLN A 197 11.93 3.28 -5.15
CA GLN A 197 12.24 4.53 -5.85
C GLN A 197 11.70 5.76 -5.12
N PHE A 198 10.52 5.66 -4.50
CA PHE A 198 9.80 6.80 -3.95
C PHE A 198 9.99 7.01 -2.45
N PHE A 199 10.26 5.95 -1.69
CA PHE A 199 10.33 5.99 -0.24
C PHE A 199 11.74 5.62 0.25
N SER A 200 12.13 6.21 1.38
CA SER A 200 13.37 5.85 2.08
C SER A 200 13.13 4.73 3.10
N PHE A 201 12.36 3.72 2.69
CA PHE A 201 12.07 2.55 3.52
C PHE A 201 13.26 1.59 3.50
N ASN A 202 13.45 0.83 4.57
CA ASN A 202 14.42 -0.26 4.52
C ASN A 202 13.87 -1.32 3.58
N SER A 203 14.73 -1.86 2.71
CA SER A 203 14.36 -2.96 1.83
C SER A 203 15.48 -3.99 1.78
N VAL A 204 15.13 -5.26 1.88
CA VAL A 204 16.08 -6.38 1.79
C VAL A 204 15.66 -7.27 0.63
N LEU A 205 16.61 -7.58 -0.25
CA LEU A 205 16.43 -8.61 -1.25
C LEU A 205 16.82 -9.95 -0.61
N ILE A 206 15.85 -10.85 -0.46
CA ILE A 206 16.10 -12.22 -0.04
C ILE A 206 16.10 -13.06 -1.31
N ALA A 207 17.25 -13.67 -1.63
CA ALA A 207 17.39 -14.52 -2.80
C ALA A 207 17.85 -15.92 -2.37
N GLY A 208 17.27 -16.94 -3.00
CA GLY A 208 17.64 -18.33 -2.86
C GLY A 208 17.60 -19.06 -4.20
N PRO A 209 17.85 -20.38 -4.21
CA PRO A 209 17.89 -21.18 -5.45
C PRO A 209 16.59 -21.14 -6.27
N GLY A 210 15.45 -20.84 -5.64
CA GLY A 210 14.13 -20.74 -6.27
C GLY A 210 13.72 -19.32 -6.71
N GLY A 211 14.63 -18.34 -6.64
CA GLY A 211 14.34 -16.93 -6.93
C GLY A 211 14.48 -16.05 -5.69
N GLY A 212 14.04 -14.80 -5.80
CA GLY A 212 14.12 -13.86 -4.71
C GLY A 212 12.87 -13.02 -4.52
N CYS A 213 12.66 -12.56 -3.30
CA CYS A 213 11.62 -11.62 -2.94
C CYS A 213 12.25 -10.36 -2.35
N ARG A 214 11.59 -9.22 -2.56
CA ARG A 214 11.95 -7.96 -1.91
C ARG A 214 11.06 -7.77 -0.70
N MET A 215 11.68 -7.71 0.48
CA MET A 215 11.01 -7.28 1.70
C MET A 215 11.14 -5.78 1.86
N ILE A 216 10.06 -5.14 2.32
CA ILE A 216 9.96 -3.70 2.53
C ILE A 216 9.50 -3.48 3.97
N GLU A 217 10.25 -2.68 4.70
CA GLU A 217 9.93 -2.33 6.09
C GLU A 217 9.49 -0.87 6.16
N HIS A 218 8.21 -0.67 6.48
CA HIS A 218 7.65 0.65 6.71
C HIS A 218 8.19 1.23 8.03
N PRO A 219 8.60 2.50 8.09
CA PRO A 219 9.22 3.09 9.30
C PRO A 219 8.31 3.08 10.53
N ARG A 220 6.99 3.05 10.34
CA ARG A 220 5.99 3.01 11.43
C ARG A 220 5.37 1.63 11.65
N PHE A 221 5.23 0.83 10.59
CA PHE A 221 4.46 -0.42 10.63
C PHE A 221 5.36 -1.66 10.54
N GLY A 222 6.67 -1.47 10.42
CA GLY A 222 7.64 -2.53 10.19
C GLY A 222 7.31 -3.32 8.92
N LEU A 223 7.46 -4.64 9.01
CA LEU A 223 7.17 -5.59 7.94
C LEU A 223 5.68 -5.96 7.87
N ASN A 224 4.88 -5.54 8.87
CA ASN A 224 3.48 -5.94 9.03
C ASN A 224 2.55 -4.93 8.34
N MET A 225 2.67 -4.78 7.02
CA MET A 225 1.84 -3.85 6.27
C MET A 225 1.49 -4.35 4.86
N TYR A 226 0.38 -3.85 4.32
CA TYR A 226 -0.06 -4.12 2.95
C TYR A 226 0.05 -2.83 2.12
N PRO A 227 1.06 -2.71 1.24
CA PRO A 227 1.17 -1.60 0.31
C PRO A 227 0.27 -1.80 -0.91
N ALA A 228 -0.32 -0.71 -1.42
CA ALA A 228 -1.02 -0.69 -2.71
C ALA A 228 -1.05 0.72 -3.30
N ALA A 229 -1.01 0.82 -4.64
CA ALA A 229 -0.92 2.09 -5.35
C ALA A 229 -2.08 2.35 -6.33
N GLY A 230 -2.66 3.53 -6.23
CA GLY A 230 -3.48 4.13 -7.28
C GLY A 230 -2.68 5.11 -8.14
N VAL A 231 -3.10 5.29 -9.39
CA VAL A 231 -2.55 6.26 -10.33
C VAL A 231 -3.60 7.33 -10.59
N VAL A 232 -3.18 8.59 -10.55
CA VAL A 232 -4.00 9.72 -10.97
C VAL A 232 -3.26 10.54 -12.01
N VAL A 233 -3.93 10.94 -13.08
CA VAL A 233 -3.44 11.90 -14.06
C VAL A 233 -4.42 13.05 -14.15
N LEU A 234 -3.93 14.28 -14.05
CA LEU A 234 -4.74 15.48 -14.13
C LEU A 234 -3.93 16.70 -14.62
N PRO A 235 -4.60 17.75 -15.11
CA PRO A 235 -3.93 18.99 -15.49
C PRO A 235 -3.23 19.64 -14.30
N ARG A 236 -2.03 20.20 -14.48
CA ARG A 236 -1.23 20.79 -13.40
C ARG A 236 -1.99 21.81 -12.55
N HIS A 237 -2.86 22.62 -13.15
CA HIS A 237 -3.67 23.61 -12.45
C HIS A 237 -4.73 23.01 -11.52
N ALA A 238 -5.07 21.73 -11.66
CA ALA A 238 -6.05 21.02 -10.84
C ALA A 238 -5.41 20.29 -9.65
N GLU A 239 -4.11 20.45 -9.40
CA GLU A 239 -3.42 19.80 -8.27
C GLU A 239 -3.99 20.23 -6.91
N GLU A 240 -4.35 21.50 -6.75
CA GLU A 240 -4.93 21.99 -5.50
C GLU A 240 -6.24 21.28 -5.19
N VAL A 241 -7.08 21.07 -6.20
CA VAL A 241 -8.34 20.32 -6.09
C VAL A 241 -8.10 18.86 -5.72
N LEU A 242 -7.06 18.22 -6.29
CA LEU A 242 -6.64 16.87 -5.89
C LEU A 242 -6.23 16.84 -4.42
N CYS A 243 -5.44 17.80 -3.96
CA CYS A 243 -4.98 17.88 -2.58
C CYS A 243 -6.16 18.07 -1.61
N GLU A 244 -7.11 18.93 -1.94
CA GLU A 244 -8.33 19.13 -1.15
C GLU A 244 -9.20 17.87 -1.09
N ALA A 245 -9.44 17.24 -2.25
CA ALA A 245 -10.18 15.98 -2.32
C ALA A 245 -9.48 14.89 -1.49
N PHE A 246 -8.16 14.82 -1.53
CA PHE A 246 -7.37 13.88 -0.75
C PHE A 246 -7.47 14.17 0.76
N ARG A 247 -7.19 15.41 1.20
CA ARG A 247 -7.26 15.81 2.62
C ARG A 247 -8.63 15.63 3.23
N SER A 248 -9.70 15.76 2.45
CA SER A 248 -11.06 15.54 2.95
C SER A 248 -11.34 14.13 3.45
N PHE A 249 -10.47 13.15 3.20
CA PHE A 249 -10.56 11.81 3.80
C PHE A 249 -10.01 11.74 5.23
N ALA A 250 -9.24 12.74 5.65
CA ALA A 250 -8.69 12.86 6.99
C ALA A 250 -9.61 13.63 7.96
N ALA A 251 -10.67 14.26 7.42
CA ALA A 251 -11.64 15.05 8.16
C ALA A 251 -12.75 14.21 8.81
#